data_AF-A0A6P0UD49-F1
#
_entry.id   AF-A0A6P0UD49-F1
#
_cell.length_a   1.000
_cell.length_b   1.000
_cell.length_c   1.000
_cell.angle_alpha   90.00
_cell.angle_beta   90.00
_cell.angle_gamma   90.00
#
_symmetry.space_group_name_H-M   'P 1'
#
loop_
_entity.id
_entity.type
_entity.pdbx_description
1 polymer ?
#
loop_
_entity_poly.entity_id
_entity_poly.type
_entity_poly.pdbx_seq_one_letter_code
_entity_poly.pdbx_strand_id
1 'polypeptide(L)'
;MTDSQQVPVDEKFVPFLQKVQTQAGLPDIYDARDISVIVFRTMRDLMTTEASNQVASDLTSSSEKPDPDEIAELWKDNNPLVAFLSKIRPPLTFDGDTFIFRINQESGVPKGIAPETVIKAVFSATKEELSPERIQEIAGFMPDKVKVMWNEA
;
A
#
# COMPACT_ATOMS: atom_id res chain seq x y z
N MET A 1 -8.38 -28.98 11.07
CA MET A 1 -7.38 -28.20 10.32
C MET A 1 -8.07 -27.78 9.04
N THR A 2 -8.64 -26.58 9.01
CA THR A 2 -9.20 -26.02 7.78
C THR A 2 -8.04 -25.34 7.07
N ASP A 3 -7.56 -25.93 5.98
CA ASP A 3 -6.79 -25.17 4.98
C ASP A 3 -7.70 -24.04 4.53
N SER A 4 -7.46 -22.83 5.04
CA SER A 4 -8.06 -21.62 4.47
C SER A 4 -7.47 -21.50 3.07
N GLN A 5 -8.21 -21.92 2.04
CA GLN A 5 -7.80 -21.71 0.65
C GLN A 5 -7.52 -20.22 0.46
N GLN A 6 -6.26 -19.87 0.28
CA GLN A 6 -5.86 -18.51 -0.03
C GLN A 6 -6.51 -18.11 -1.35
N VAL A 7 -7.13 -16.93 -1.37
CA VAL A 7 -7.66 -16.35 -2.62
C VAL A 7 -6.49 -16.20 -3.59
N PRO A 8 -6.60 -16.69 -4.84
CA PRO A 8 -5.54 -16.53 -5.84
C PRO A 8 -5.13 -15.06 -6.01
N VAL A 9 -3.83 -14.83 -6.23
CA VAL A 9 -3.33 -13.51 -6.63
C VAL A 9 -3.62 -13.32 -8.11
N ASP A 10 -4.28 -12.21 -8.46
CA ASP A 10 -4.52 -11.83 -9.86
C ASP A 10 -3.18 -11.58 -10.57
N GLU A 11 -3.01 -12.09 -11.78
CA GLU A 11 -1.76 -12.04 -12.55
C GLU A 11 -1.27 -10.60 -12.74
N LYS A 12 -2.20 -9.64 -12.88
CA LYS A 12 -1.88 -8.21 -13.02
C LYS A 12 -1.20 -7.58 -11.81
N PHE A 13 -1.25 -8.22 -10.64
CA PHE A 13 -0.56 -7.73 -9.43
C PHE A 13 0.81 -8.39 -9.24
N VAL A 14 1.09 -9.48 -9.96
CA VAL A 14 2.29 -10.31 -9.73
C VAL A 14 3.59 -9.51 -9.84
N PRO A 15 3.81 -8.64 -10.85
CA PRO A 15 5.06 -7.88 -10.94
C PRO A 15 5.32 -6.98 -9.73
N PHE A 16 4.30 -6.24 -9.28
CA PHE A 16 4.37 -5.39 -8.10
C PHE A 16 4.60 -6.23 -6.83
N LEU A 17 3.84 -7.31 -6.64
CA LEU A 17 3.92 -8.12 -5.43
C LEU A 17 5.21 -8.92 -5.33
N GLN A 18 5.76 -9.38 -6.45
CA GLN A 18 7.09 -10.02 -6.48
C GLN A 18 8.19 -9.04 -6.07
N LYS A 19 8.07 -7.76 -6.46
CA LYS A 19 9.01 -6.72 -6.04
C LYS A 19 8.94 -6.48 -4.53
N VAL A 20 7.74 -6.31 -3.99
CA VAL A 20 7.51 -6.18 -2.55
C VAL A 20 8.06 -7.40 -1.80
N GLN A 21 7.72 -8.61 -2.28
CA GLN A 21 8.19 -9.86 -1.70
C GLN A 21 9.72 -9.93 -1.65
N THR A 22 10.37 -9.63 -2.77
CA THR A 22 11.83 -9.71 -2.90
C THR A 22 12.53 -8.68 -2.02
N GLN A 23 12.07 -7.43 -2.04
CA GLN A 23 12.69 -6.34 -1.28
C GLN A 23 12.50 -6.51 0.24
N ALA A 24 11.35 -7.02 0.67
CA ALA A 24 11.06 -7.24 2.09
C ALA A 24 11.54 -8.61 2.62
N GLY A 25 11.93 -9.53 1.75
CA GLY A 25 12.30 -10.90 2.13
C GLY A 25 11.10 -11.71 2.62
N LEU A 26 9.92 -11.48 2.05
CA LEU A 26 8.69 -12.18 2.45
C LEU A 26 8.68 -13.63 1.93
N PRO A 27 8.10 -14.57 2.70
CA PRO A 27 8.15 -15.99 2.37
C PRO A 27 7.33 -16.32 1.13
N ASP A 28 6.23 -15.61 0.87
CA ASP A 28 5.40 -15.80 -0.30
C ASP A 28 4.75 -14.50 -0.80
N ILE A 29 4.10 -14.60 -1.96
CA ILE A 29 3.43 -13.49 -2.65
C ILE A 29 2.09 -13.09 -2.00
N TYR A 30 1.48 -13.99 -1.21
CA TYR A 30 0.23 -13.71 -0.51
C TYR A 30 0.49 -12.79 0.68
N ASP A 31 1.58 -13.01 1.42
CA ASP A 31 2.06 -12.09 2.44
C ASP A 31 2.32 -10.71 1.82
N ALA A 32 2.98 -10.65 0.66
CA ALA A 32 3.22 -9.39 -0.04
C ALA A 32 1.91 -8.67 -0.39
N ARG A 33 0.88 -9.39 -0.84
CA ARG A 33 -0.44 -8.82 -1.13
C ARG A 33 -1.11 -8.27 0.13
N ASP A 34 -1.25 -9.10 1.15
CA ASP A 34 -2.02 -8.78 2.34
C ASP A 34 -1.39 -7.60 3.08
N ILE A 35 -0.06 -7.59 3.18
CA ILE A 35 0.70 -6.46 3.70
C ILE A 35 0.49 -5.20 2.86
N SER A 36 0.59 -5.28 1.53
CA SER A 36 0.43 -4.11 0.66
C SER A 36 -0.96 -3.48 0.84
N VAL A 37 -2.00 -4.30 0.95
CA VAL A 37 -3.38 -3.83 1.23
C VAL A 37 -3.45 -3.07 2.55
N ILE A 38 -2.83 -3.59 3.62
CA ILE A 38 -2.82 -2.93 4.93
C ILE A 38 -2.02 -1.63 4.90
N VAL A 39 -0.85 -1.61 4.25
CA VAL A 39 -0.05 -0.38 4.08
C VAL A 39 -0.86 0.66 3.32
N PHE A 40 -1.46 0.30 2.18
CA PHE A 40 -2.30 1.20 1.39
C PHE A 40 -3.48 1.73 2.18
N ARG A 41 -4.18 0.87 2.94
CA ARG A 41 -5.28 1.30 3.82
C ARG A 41 -4.80 2.32 4.84
N THR A 42 -3.67 2.05 5.48
CA THR A 42 -3.11 2.93 6.51
C THR A 42 -2.66 4.28 5.93
N MET A 43 -2.16 4.29 4.68
CA MET A 43 -1.89 5.53 3.95
C MET A 43 -3.18 6.31 3.63
N ARG A 44 -4.21 5.63 3.11
CA ARG A 44 -5.50 6.26 2.78
C ARG A 44 -6.19 6.85 4.00
N ASP A 45 -6.05 6.21 5.15
CA ASP A 45 -6.59 6.72 6.42
C ASP A 45 -6.04 8.12 6.78
N LEU A 46 -4.87 8.52 6.27
CA LEU A 46 -4.24 9.83 6.49
C LEU A 46 -4.57 10.85 5.39
N MET A 47 -5.30 10.45 4.35
CA MET A 47 -5.55 11.25 3.16
C MET A 47 -7.01 11.68 3.06
N THR A 48 -7.26 12.77 2.35
CA THR A 48 -8.62 13.09 1.91
C THR A 48 -9.07 12.09 0.84
N THR A 49 -10.37 11.89 0.70
CA THR A 49 -10.95 11.04 -0.36
C THR A 49 -10.50 11.50 -1.74
N GLU A 50 -10.41 12.82 -1.97
CA GLU A 50 -9.95 13.40 -3.22
C GLU A 50 -8.50 13.02 -3.51
N ALA A 51 -7.58 13.25 -2.56
CA ALA A 51 -6.18 12.89 -2.72
C ALA A 51 -6.00 11.38 -2.96
N SER A 52 -6.71 10.55 -2.19
CA SER A 52 -6.69 9.09 -2.38
C SER A 52 -7.20 8.66 -3.76
N ASN A 53 -8.20 9.34 -4.32
CA ASN A 53 -8.72 9.05 -5.66
C ASN A 53 -7.74 9.47 -6.75
N GLN A 54 -7.05 10.60 -6.56
CA GLN A 54 -6.03 11.04 -7.51
C GLN A 54 -4.81 10.09 -7.49
N VAL A 55 -4.38 9.59 -6.32
CA VAL A 55 -3.39 8.49 -6.22
C VAL A 55 -3.86 7.29 -7.05
N ALA A 56 -5.11 6.89 -6.87
CA ALA A 56 -5.65 5.74 -7.60
C ALA A 56 -5.68 5.95 -9.11
N SER A 57 -5.94 7.18 -9.58
CA SER A 57 -5.93 7.52 -11.00
C SER A 57 -4.53 7.40 -11.60
N ASP A 58 -3.51 7.81 -10.85
CA ASP A 58 -2.12 7.75 -11.29
C ASP A 58 -1.64 6.30 -11.39
N LEU A 59 -1.99 5.47 -10.38
CA LEU A 59 -1.74 4.02 -10.36
C LEU A 59 -2.46 3.25 -11.48
N THR A 60 -3.46 3.85 -12.15
CA THR A 60 -4.11 3.27 -13.35
C THR A 60 -3.41 3.69 -14.64
N SER A 61 -2.74 4.84 -14.63
CA SER A 61 -2.37 5.59 -15.84
C SER A 61 -0.87 5.55 -16.13
N SER A 62 -0.14 4.55 -15.62
CA SER A 62 1.31 4.42 -15.81
C SER A 62 1.63 4.14 -17.28
N SER A 63 1.67 5.22 -18.05
CA SER A 63 1.68 5.26 -19.52
C SER A 63 3.02 4.88 -20.14
N GLU A 64 4.03 4.62 -19.31
CA GLU A 64 5.37 4.21 -19.71
C GLU A 64 5.57 2.69 -19.72
N LYS A 65 4.58 1.91 -19.27
CA LYS A 65 4.67 0.44 -19.23
C LYS A 65 3.85 -0.22 -20.34
N PRO A 66 4.41 -1.24 -21.03
CA PRO A 66 3.73 -1.94 -22.12
C PRO A 66 2.49 -2.73 -21.68
N ASP A 67 2.38 -3.07 -20.40
CA ASP A 67 1.19 -3.64 -19.77
C ASP A 67 0.79 -2.78 -18.55
N PRO A 68 -0.47 -2.34 -18.42
CA PRO A 68 -0.93 -1.64 -17.23
C PRO A 68 -1.07 -2.65 -16.08
N ASP A 69 -0.06 -2.68 -15.21
CA ASP A 69 -0.19 -3.26 -13.87
C ASP A 69 -1.23 -2.41 -13.10
N GLU A 70 -2.51 -2.82 -13.05
CA GLU A 70 -3.57 -2.01 -12.43
C GLU A 70 -3.54 -2.05 -10.88
N ILE A 71 -2.44 -1.58 -10.27
CA ILE A 71 -2.25 -1.49 -8.82
C ILE A 71 -3.31 -0.60 -8.15
N ALA A 72 -3.97 0.26 -8.92
CA ALA A 72 -5.12 1.03 -8.46
C ALA A 72 -6.23 0.18 -7.82
N GLU A 73 -6.44 -1.05 -8.26
CA GLU A 73 -7.41 -1.95 -7.63
C GLU A 73 -6.96 -2.42 -6.24
N LEU A 74 -5.67 -2.75 -6.10
CA LEU A 74 -5.06 -3.08 -4.81
C LEU A 74 -5.11 -1.88 -3.86
N TRP A 75 -4.89 -0.66 -4.39
CA TRP A 75 -5.03 0.59 -3.65
C TRP A 75 -6.48 0.92 -3.29
N LYS A 76 -7.49 0.59 -4.09
CA LYS A 76 -8.87 0.93 -3.73
C LYS A 76 -9.41 0.06 -2.60
N ASP A 77 -8.91 -1.17 -2.46
CA ASP A 77 -9.42 -2.20 -1.55
C ASP A 77 -10.94 -2.35 -1.73
N ASN A 78 -11.34 -3.20 -2.68
CA ASN A 78 -12.69 -3.35 -3.23
C ASN A 78 -13.76 -3.87 -2.24
N ASN A 79 -13.85 -3.31 -1.03
CA ASN A 79 -14.98 -3.51 -0.13
C ASN A 79 -16.08 -2.47 -0.42
N PRO A 80 -17.19 -2.84 -1.09
CA PRO A 80 -18.22 -1.91 -1.54
C PRO A 80 -18.92 -1.15 -0.40
N LEU A 81 -18.86 -1.65 0.83
CA LEU A 81 -19.43 -0.98 2.01
C LEU A 81 -18.56 0.19 2.50
N VAL A 82 -17.24 0.12 2.29
CA VAL A 82 -16.28 1.17 2.67
C VAL A 82 -16.24 2.28 1.63
N ALA A 83 -16.38 1.93 0.34
CA ALA A 83 -16.39 2.89 -0.77
C ALA A 83 -17.54 3.92 -0.71
N PHE A 84 -18.66 3.57 -0.08
CA PHE A 84 -19.80 4.48 0.11
C PHE A 84 -19.63 5.42 1.32
N LEU A 85 -19.04 4.92 2.43
CA LEU A 85 -18.83 5.69 3.65
C LEU A 85 -17.58 6.59 3.61
N SER A 86 -16.59 6.26 2.76
CA SER A 86 -15.34 7.00 2.63
C SER A 86 -15.49 8.41 2.04
N LYS A 87 -16.64 8.75 1.44
CA LYS A 87 -16.91 10.10 0.90
C LYS A 87 -17.06 11.18 1.97
N ILE A 88 -17.30 10.80 3.23
CA ILE A 88 -17.64 11.73 4.32
C ILE A 88 -16.66 11.58 5.50
N ARG A 89 -15.78 10.56 5.49
CA ARG A 89 -14.85 10.33 6.59
C ARG A 89 -13.70 11.34 6.52
N PRO A 90 -13.48 12.17 7.56
CA PRO A 90 -12.29 13.01 7.59
C PRO A 90 -11.04 12.13 7.69
N PRO A 91 -9.87 12.62 7.21
CA PRO A 91 -8.60 11.97 7.45
C PRO A 91 -8.40 11.73 8.95
N LEU A 92 -7.86 10.57 9.30
CA LEU A 92 -7.41 10.30 10.65
C LEU A 92 -6.11 11.04 10.91
N THR A 93 -5.86 11.39 12.17
CA THR A 93 -4.60 11.98 12.61
C THR A 93 -3.95 11.03 13.60
N PHE A 94 -2.81 10.45 13.22
CA PHE A 94 -2.00 9.62 14.09
C PHE A 94 -0.52 9.71 13.69
N ASP A 95 0.36 9.41 14.63
CA ASP A 95 1.81 9.53 14.46
C ASP A 95 2.41 8.33 13.70
N GLY A 96 3.70 8.43 13.39
CA GLY A 96 4.40 7.39 12.65
C GLY A 96 4.56 6.08 13.42
N ASP A 97 4.60 6.12 14.75
CA ASP A 97 4.65 4.91 15.57
C ASP A 97 3.32 4.16 15.54
N THR A 98 2.20 4.88 15.58
CA THR A 98 0.86 4.31 15.39
C THR A 98 0.69 3.72 13.99
N PHE A 99 1.24 4.38 12.95
CA PHE A 99 1.23 3.85 11.58
C PHE A 99 1.94 2.48 11.51
N ILE A 100 3.16 2.40 12.03
CA ILE A 100 3.96 1.17 12.02
C ILE A 100 3.31 0.08 12.88
N PHE A 101 2.78 0.46 14.05
CA PHE A 101 2.09 -0.44 14.95
C PHE A 101 0.86 -1.08 14.28
N ARG A 102 0.02 -0.28 13.60
CA ARG A 102 -1.16 -0.80 12.88
C ARG A 102 -0.76 -1.83 11.84
N ILE A 103 0.25 -1.53 11.03
CA ILE A 103 0.73 -2.46 10.00
C ILE A 103 1.22 -3.75 10.65
N ASN A 104 2.08 -3.67 11.68
CA ASN A 104 2.58 -4.85 12.38
C ASN A 104 1.45 -5.73 12.97
N GLN A 105 0.40 -5.11 13.50
CA GLN A 105 -0.72 -5.84 14.10
C GLN A 105 -1.71 -6.41 13.08
N GLU A 106 -1.93 -5.72 11.97
CA GLU A 106 -3.01 -6.02 11.03
C GLU A 106 -2.54 -6.82 9.81
N SER A 107 -1.27 -6.74 9.42
CA SER A 107 -0.76 -7.44 8.24
C SER A 107 -0.10 -8.79 8.53
N GLY A 108 0.12 -9.12 9.80
CA GLY A 108 0.76 -10.38 10.17
C GLY A 108 2.22 -10.49 9.70
N VAL A 109 2.96 -9.38 9.72
CA VAL A 109 4.39 -9.33 9.33
C VAL A 109 5.14 -10.57 9.85
N PRO A 110 5.80 -11.36 8.98
CA PRO A 110 6.50 -12.56 9.40
C PRO A 110 7.54 -12.30 10.50
N LYS A 111 7.65 -13.24 11.44
CA LYS A 111 8.61 -13.15 12.54
C LYS A 111 10.03 -13.01 11.99
N GLY A 112 10.77 -12.04 12.51
CA GLY A 112 12.17 -11.78 12.12
C GLY A 112 12.33 -10.72 11.03
N ILE A 113 11.24 -10.23 10.44
CA ILE A 113 11.26 -9.10 9.52
C ILE A 113 10.80 -7.85 10.27
N ALA A 114 11.56 -6.76 10.17
CA ALA A 114 11.16 -5.49 10.78
C ALA A 114 9.99 -4.87 9.99
N PRO A 115 8.94 -4.36 10.66
CA PRO A 115 7.82 -3.70 9.99
C PRO A 115 8.26 -2.57 9.05
N GLU A 116 9.26 -1.79 9.45
CA GLU A 116 9.82 -0.71 8.63
C GLU A 116 10.42 -1.21 7.31
N THR A 117 11.06 -2.38 7.28
CA THR A 117 11.59 -2.99 6.06
C THR A 117 10.47 -3.26 5.06
N VAL A 118 9.37 -3.83 5.56
CA VAL A 118 8.22 -4.17 4.75
C VAL A 118 7.52 -2.91 4.22
N ILE A 119 7.35 -1.90 5.08
CA ILE A 119 6.76 -0.61 4.70
C ILE A 119 7.58 0.05 3.60
N LYS A 120 8.91 0.09 3.75
CA LYS A 120 9.81 0.64 2.72
C LYS A 120 9.73 -0.12 1.40
N ALA A 121 9.63 -1.45 1.43
CA ALA A 121 9.46 -2.25 0.22
C ALA A 121 8.17 -1.90 -0.53
N VAL A 122 7.05 -1.76 0.20
CA VAL A 122 5.78 -1.32 -0.40
C VAL A 122 5.90 0.10 -0.95
N PHE A 123 6.52 1.02 -0.21
CA PHE A 123 6.72 2.40 -0.67
C PHE A 123 7.58 2.47 -1.93
N SER A 124 8.69 1.73 -1.98
CA SER A 124 9.59 1.66 -3.11
C SER A 124 8.85 1.17 -4.36
N ALA A 125 8.18 0.02 -4.24
CA ALA A 125 7.40 -0.56 -5.33
C ALA A 125 6.29 0.38 -5.81
N THR A 126 5.62 1.09 -4.88
CA THR A 126 4.53 2.02 -5.21
C THR A 126 5.04 3.26 -5.93
N LYS A 127 6.19 3.81 -5.54
CA LYS A 127 6.75 5.02 -6.17
C LYS A 127 7.11 4.80 -7.63
N GLU A 128 7.48 3.59 -8.02
CA GLU A 128 7.73 3.24 -9.42
C GLU A 128 6.45 3.24 -10.27
N GLU A 129 5.27 3.21 -9.65
CA GLU A 129 3.96 3.26 -10.31
C GLU A 129 3.34 4.66 -10.33
N LEU A 130 4.04 5.66 -9.77
CA LEU A 130 3.50 6.99 -9.53
C LEU A 130 4.28 8.06 -10.28
N SER A 131 3.57 9.11 -10.70
CA SER A 131 4.17 10.33 -11.20
C SER A 131 4.97 11.05 -10.10
N PRO A 132 5.99 11.84 -10.47
CA PRO A 132 6.75 12.63 -9.50
C PRO A 132 5.90 13.59 -8.67
N GLU A 133 4.86 14.17 -9.27
CA GLU A 133 3.89 15.04 -8.57
C GLU A 133 3.17 14.26 -7.47
N ARG A 134 2.67 13.06 -7.79
CA ARG A 134 1.95 12.22 -6.83
C ARG A 134 2.86 11.74 -5.70
N ILE A 135 4.11 11.41 -6.00
CA ILE A 135 5.10 11.04 -4.98
C ILE A 135 5.29 12.16 -3.94
N GLN A 136 5.38 13.41 -4.39
CA GLN A 136 5.54 14.56 -3.50
C GLN A 136 4.27 14.86 -2.69
N GLU A 137 3.09 14.74 -3.33
CA GLU A 137 1.82 14.97 -2.64
C GLU A 137 1.59 13.95 -1.52
N ILE A 138 1.86 12.66 -1.77
CA ILE A 138 1.76 11.61 -0.75
C ILE A 138 2.64 11.92 0.46
N ALA A 139 3.86 12.39 0.25
CA ALA A 139 4.78 12.77 1.33
C ALA A 139 4.23 13.92 2.21
N GLY A 140 3.28 14.72 1.70
CA GLY A 140 2.58 15.76 2.45
C GLY A 140 1.61 15.22 3.50
N PHE A 141 1.07 14.02 3.30
CA PHE A 141 0.11 13.38 4.21
C PHE A 141 0.76 12.47 5.26
N MET A 142 1.99 12.00 5.00
CA MET A 142 2.65 11.05 5.89
C MET A 142 3.17 11.74 7.17
N PRO A 143 2.97 11.14 8.36
CA PRO A 143 3.51 11.66 9.61
C PRO A 143 5.03 11.49 9.67
N ASP A 144 5.70 12.32 10.46
CA ASP A 144 7.16 12.47 10.59
C ASP A 144 8.00 11.24 10.18
N LYS A 145 8.01 10.19 11.01
CA LYS A 145 8.82 8.97 10.78
C LYS A 145 8.44 8.25 9.47
N VAL A 146 7.16 8.24 9.11
CA VAL A 146 6.66 7.59 7.88
C VAL A 146 7.07 8.40 6.65
N LYS A 147 7.07 9.72 6.74
CA LYS A 147 7.55 10.59 5.67
C LYS A 147 9.04 10.37 5.39
N VAL A 148 9.85 10.18 6.44
CA VAL A 148 11.26 9.79 6.27
C VAL A 148 11.36 8.45 5.54
N MET A 149 10.61 7.43 5.97
CA MET A 149 10.60 6.14 5.27
C MET A 149 10.15 6.26 3.81
N TRP A 150 9.13 7.07 3.52
CA TRP A 150 8.64 7.33 2.16
C TRP A 150 9.71 7.95 1.28
N ASN A 151 10.47 8.91 1.80
CA ASN A 151 11.53 9.58 1.03
C ASN A 151 12.77 8.69 0.83
N GLU A 152 13.09 7.83 1.79
CA GLU A 152 14.26 6.94 1.74
C GLU A 152 14.05 5.65 0.94
N ALA A 153 12.80 5.22 0.75
CA ALA A 153 12.45 3.97 0.06
C ALA A 153 12.82 3.96 -1.43
#